data_AF-A0A4S4N4K1-F1
#
_entry.id   AF-A0A4S4N4K1-F1
#
_cell.length_a   1.000
_cell.length_b   1.000
_cell.length_c   1.000
_cell.angle_alpha   90.00
_cell.angle_beta   90.00
_cell.angle_gamma   90.00
#
_symmetry.space_group_name_H-M   'P 1'
#
loop_
_entity.id
_entity.type
_entity.pdbx_description
1 polymer ?
#
loop_
_entity_poly.entity_id
_entity_poly.type
_entity_poly.pdbx_seq_one_letter_code
_entity_poly.pdbx_strand_id
1 'polypeptide(L)'
;MHILGRLLPDNQFVAHGLTRFYGIGEVTAHRICARYLIHDRCKIGKLTPVQVTALTAFLSAPSNIPDAPWQPVAHPLFCPPPITEPIGLARRFKKPFAKKEAGEKSTNPLQNLRIESDLKREIRENIAHQRMIGSYVGRRHAMGLPVRGQSTRRNSKTAKKLNRVERRG
;
A
#
# COMPACT_ATOMS: atom_id res chain seq x y z
N MET A 1 13.45 4.43 18.84
CA MET A 1 12.36 5.42 18.67
C MET A 1 10.97 4.76 18.76
N HIS A 2 9.93 5.41 19.31
CA HIS A 2 8.54 4.91 19.29
C HIS A 2 7.63 5.72 18.36
N ILE A 3 6.85 5.04 17.51
CA ILE A 3 5.84 5.65 16.63
C ILE A 3 4.57 4.78 16.71
N LEU A 4 3.40 5.39 16.94
CA LEU A 4 2.11 4.69 17.09
C LEU A 4 2.15 3.46 18.02
N GLY A 5 2.88 3.56 19.14
CA GLY A 5 3.01 2.47 20.11
C GLY A 5 3.91 1.30 19.69
N ARG A 6 4.55 1.34 18.51
CA ARG A 6 5.56 0.37 18.08
C ARG A 6 6.98 0.91 18.26
N LEU A 7 7.89 0.06 18.72
CA LEU A 7 9.31 0.36 18.84
C LEU A 7 10.03 0.13 17.50
N LEU A 8 10.70 1.17 17.02
CA LEU A 8 11.56 1.17 15.84
C LEU A 8 13.02 1.31 16.29
N PRO A 9 13.90 0.36 15.95
CA PRO A 9 15.31 0.42 16.34
C PRO A 9 16.08 1.45 15.50
N ASP A 10 16.90 2.25 16.16
CA ASP A 10 17.53 3.42 15.54
C ASP A 10 18.58 3.05 14.46
N ASN A 11 19.16 1.85 14.55
CA ASN A 11 20.16 1.32 13.62
C ASN A 11 19.55 0.74 12.32
N GLN A 12 18.22 0.75 12.18
CA GLN A 12 17.52 0.24 11.00
C GLN A 12 17.22 1.36 10.00
N PHE A 13 17.13 1.03 8.71
CA PHE A 13 16.67 1.96 7.68
C PHE A 13 15.18 2.29 7.84
N VAL A 14 14.80 3.54 7.56
CA VAL A 14 13.42 4.01 7.71
C VAL A 14 12.44 3.17 6.90
N ALA A 15 12.75 2.89 5.64
CA ALA A 15 11.88 2.11 4.77
C ALA A 15 11.55 0.73 5.36
N HIS A 16 12.54 0.00 5.89
CA HIS A 16 12.31 -1.28 6.58
C HIS A 16 11.71 -1.14 7.99
N GLY A 17 11.88 0.01 8.62
CA GLY A 17 11.17 0.33 9.86
C GLY A 17 9.67 0.44 9.62
N LEU A 18 9.28 1.16 8.57
CA LEU A 18 7.88 1.40 8.22
C LEU A 18 7.11 0.11 7.85
N THR A 19 7.78 -0.91 7.31
CA THR A 19 7.12 -2.20 7.00
C THR A 19 6.69 -3.00 8.24
N ARG A 20 7.12 -2.58 9.45
CA ARG A 20 6.63 -3.16 10.70
C ARG A 20 5.16 -2.78 10.97
N PHE A 21 4.67 -1.69 10.37
CA PHE A 21 3.29 -1.29 10.51
C PHE A 21 2.39 -2.10 9.57
N TYR A 22 1.30 -2.63 10.12
CA TYR A 22 0.35 -3.40 9.33
C TYR A 22 -0.30 -2.52 8.25
N GLY A 23 -0.28 -3.00 7.00
CA GLY A 23 -0.76 -2.26 5.83
C GLY A 23 0.32 -1.52 5.05
N ILE A 24 1.55 -1.42 5.58
CA ILE A 24 2.68 -0.81 4.87
C ILE A 24 3.62 -1.91 4.35
N GLY A 25 3.66 -2.08 3.03
CA GLY A 25 4.65 -2.90 2.34
C GLY A 25 5.90 -2.11 1.94
N GLU A 26 6.87 -2.80 1.35
CA GLU A 26 8.15 -2.21 0.93
C GLU A 26 7.96 -1.08 -0.10
N VAL A 27 7.17 -1.31 -1.14
CA VAL A 27 6.92 -0.31 -2.19
C VAL A 27 6.23 0.93 -1.61
N THR A 28 5.24 0.75 -0.73
CA THR A 28 4.56 1.86 -0.07
C THR A 28 5.50 2.61 0.87
N ALA A 29 6.37 1.91 1.61
CA ALA A 29 7.34 2.53 2.50
C ALA A 29 8.32 3.44 1.73
N HIS A 30 8.88 2.99 0.61
CA HIS A 30 9.75 3.82 -0.22
C HIS A 30 9.03 5.04 -0.78
N ARG A 31 7.75 4.90 -1.17
CA ARG A 31 6.93 6.04 -1.63
C ARG A 31 6.69 7.05 -0.52
N ILE A 32 6.45 6.59 0.71
CA ILE A 32 6.32 7.47 1.88
C ILE A 32 7.64 8.21 2.11
N CYS A 33 8.78 7.50 2.12
CA CYS A 33 10.10 8.12 2.25
C CYS A 33 10.32 9.19 1.17
N ALA A 34 10.00 8.88 -0.09
CA ALA A 34 10.13 9.82 -1.21
C ALA A 34 9.24 11.06 -1.06
N ARG A 35 8.04 10.94 -0.49
CA ARG A 35 7.16 12.10 -0.22
C ARG A 35 7.71 13.01 0.86
N TYR A 36 8.28 12.43 1.92
CA TYR A 36 8.85 13.19 3.04
C TYR A 36 10.33 13.58 2.83
N LEU A 37 10.84 13.43 1.60
CA LEU A 37 12.23 13.75 1.23
C LEU A 37 13.25 13.02 2.12
N ILE A 38 12.92 11.80 2.55
CA ILE A 38 13.80 10.93 3.32
C ILE A 38 14.53 10.02 2.35
N HIS A 39 15.86 10.02 2.41
CA HIS A 39 16.69 9.14 1.59
C HIS A 39 16.46 7.66 1.95
N ASP A 40 16.47 6.75 0.97
CA ASP A 40 16.17 5.32 1.16
C ASP A 40 17.10 4.62 2.17
N ARG A 41 18.37 5.03 2.21
CA ARG A 41 19.38 4.54 3.19
C ARG A 41 19.44 5.35 4.48
N CYS A 42 18.50 6.27 4.71
CA CYS A 42 18.45 6.99 5.98
C CYS A 42 18.12 6.02 7.12
N LYS A 43 18.87 6.11 8.22
CA LYS A 43 18.61 5.34 9.43
C LYS A 43 17.60 6.08 10.30
N ILE A 44 16.81 5.34 11.08
CA ILE A 44 15.77 5.91 11.96
C ILE A 44 16.38 6.88 12.98
N GLY A 45 17.56 6.56 13.53
CA GLY A 45 18.27 7.46 14.44
C GLY A 45 18.82 8.74 13.82
N LYS A 46 18.72 8.92 12.50
CA LYS A 46 19.18 10.13 11.79
C LYS A 46 18.03 11.06 11.38
N LEU A 47 16.78 10.73 11.73
CA LEU A 47 15.64 11.58 11.41
C LEU A 47 15.64 12.85 12.25
N THR A 48 15.27 13.96 11.62
CA THR A 48 15.02 15.19 12.34
C THR A 48 13.68 15.09 13.09
N PRO A 49 13.51 15.81 14.22
CA PRO A 49 12.24 15.82 14.93
C PRO A 49 11.07 16.29 14.04
N VAL A 50 11.32 17.18 13.08
CA VAL A 50 10.32 17.61 12.10
C VAL A 50 9.86 16.46 11.20
N GLN A 51 10.80 15.67 10.68
CA GLN A 51 10.49 14.48 9.86
C GLN A 51 9.74 13.43 10.67
N VAL A 52 10.10 13.24 11.94
CA VAL A 52 9.41 12.35 12.87
C VAL A 52 7.94 12.78 13.05
N THR A 53 7.71 14.06 13.33
CA THR A 53 6.36 14.60 13.52
C THR A 53 5.54 14.45 12.24
N ALA A 54 6.13 14.73 11.08
CA ALA A 54 5.48 14.58 9.78
C ALA A 54 5.10 13.11 9.49
N LEU A 55 6.01 12.16 9.71
CA LEU A 55 5.71 10.73 9.57
C LEU A 55 4.63 10.28 10.56
N THR A 56 4.65 10.77 11.79
CA THR A 56 3.65 10.41 12.81
C THR A 56 2.26 10.94 12.43
N ALA A 57 2.18 12.18 11.96
CA ALA A 57 0.95 12.78 11.44
C ALA A 57 0.40 11.97 10.26
N PHE A 58 1.25 11.58 9.32
CA PHE A 58 0.87 10.74 8.18
C PHE A 58 0.34 9.37 8.58
N LEU A 59 1.04 8.67 9.48
CA LEU A 59 0.65 7.34 9.93
C LEU A 59 -0.64 7.37 10.76
N SER A 60 -0.94 8.49 11.41
CA SER A 60 -2.21 8.71 12.12
C SER A 60 -3.35 9.03 11.14
N ALA A 61 -3.08 9.83 10.11
CA ALA A 61 -4.05 10.27 9.11
C ALA A 61 -3.40 10.34 7.71
N PRO A 62 -3.51 9.27 6.88
CA PRO A 62 -2.83 9.18 5.59
C PRO A 62 -3.37 10.14 4.52
N SER A 63 -4.53 10.74 4.77
CA SER A 63 -5.07 11.83 3.95
C SER A 63 -4.23 13.11 4.05
N ASN A 64 -3.50 13.30 5.15
CA ASN A 64 -2.63 14.46 5.37
C ASN A 64 -1.24 14.19 4.75
N ILE A 65 -1.21 14.16 3.41
CA ILE A 65 0.04 14.01 2.67
C ILE A 65 0.51 15.37 2.17
N PRO A 66 1.80 15.73 2.33
CA PRO A 66 2.30 16.93 1.71
C PRO A 66 2.19 16.78 0.19
N ASP A 67 1.72 17.84 -0.45
CA ASP A 67 1.74 17.91 -1.91
C ASP A 67 3.18 17.77 -2.39
N ALA A 68 3.35 17.03 -3.50
CA ALA A 68 4.64 16.98 -4.15
C ALA A 68 5.01 18.43 -4.51
N PRO A 69 6.21 18.93 -4.15
CA PRO A 69 6.61 20.24 -4.62
C PRO A 69 6.54 20.22 -6.15
N TRP A 70 5.70 21.08 -6.73
CA TRP A 70 5.67 21.28 -8.16
C TRP A 70 6.98 21.97 -8.53
N GLN A 71 8.00 21.18 -8.83
CA GLN A 71 9.20 21.66 -9.49
C GLN A 71 8.98 21.40 -10.97
N PRO A 72 8.92 22.43 -11.83
CA PRO A 72 8.94 22.19 -13.26
C PRO A 72 10.24 21.43 -13.56
N VAL A 73 10.11 20.19 -14.04
CA VAL A 73 11.27 19.35 -14.41
C VAL A 73 12.08 20.02 -15.52
N ALA A 74 11.41 20.91 -16.26
CA ALA A 74 11.97 21.71 -17.31
C ALA A 74 12.32 23.11 -16.81
N HIS A 75 13.47 23.62 -17.23
CA HIS A 75 13.84 25.03 -17.06
C HIS A 75 12.75 25.92 -17.71
N PRO A 76 12.47 27.13 -17.20
CA PRO A 76 11.44 28.03 -17.77
C PRO A 76 11.59 28.34 -19.28
N LEU A 77 12.78 28.15 -19.83
CA LEU A 77 13.11 28.37 -21.26
C LEU A 77 13.05 27.08 -22.11
N PHE A 78 12.57 25.97 -21.56
CA PHE A 78 12.49 24.71 -22.29
C PHE A 78 11.33 24.74 -23.30
N CYS A 79 11.67 24.77 -24.58
CA CYS A 79 10.73 24.46 -25.65
C CYS A 79 10.88 22.97 -26.00
N PRO A 80 9.85 22.12 -25.81
CA PRO A 80 9.92 20.74 -26.26
C PRO A 80 10.12 20.72 -27.79
N PRO A 81 10.89 19.75 -28.32
CA PRO A 81 11.03 19.62 -29.76
C PRO A 81 9.65 19.43 -30.41
N PRO A 82 9.41 19.95 -31.63
CA PRO A 82 8.16 19.72 -32.34
C PRO A 82 7.93 18.22 -32.46
N ILE A 83 6.68 17.79 -32.27
CA ILE A 83 6.28 16.39 -32.40
C ILE A 83 6.69 15.93 -33.78
N THR A 84 7.75 15.12 -33.85
CA THR A 84 8.19 14.55 -35.11
C THR A 84 7.07 13.64 -35.58
N GLU A 85 6.59 13.81 -36.81
CA GLU A 85 5.61 12.89 -37.38
C GLU A 85 6.18 11.48 -37.27
N PRO A 86 5.44 10.52 -36.68
CA PRO A 86 5.96 9.17 -36.51
C PRO A 86 6.25 8.60 -37.90
N ILE A 87 7.53 8.34 -38.17
CA ILE A 87 7.98 7.66 -39.40
C ILE A 87 7.12 6.40 -39.57
N GLY A 88 6.39 6.37 -40.68
CA GLY A 88 5.24 5.51 -40.91
C GLY A 88 5.47 4.04 -40.58
N LEU A 89 5.21 3.65 -39.33
CA LEU A 89 5.03 2.28 -38.93
C LEU A 89 3.55 2.05 -38.72
N ALA A 90 2.80 2.05 -39.83
CA ALA A 90 1.46 1.50 -39.90
C ALA A 90 1.49 -0.04 -39.74
N ARG A 91 2.17 -0.55 -38.70
CA ARG A 91 1.97 -1.92 -38.26
C ARG A 91 0.71 -1.93 -37.43
N ARG A 92 -0.37 -2.39 -38.10
CA ARG A 92 -1.61 -2.91 -37.51
C ARG A 92 -1.35 -3.60 -36.17
N PHE A 93 -1.41 -2.86 -35.07
CA PHE A 93 -1.59 -3.47 -33.76
C PHE A 93 -3.05 -3.90 -33.67
N LYS A 94 -3.27 -5.22 -33.70
CA LYS A 94 -4.59 -5.85 -33.61
C LYS A 94 -5.28 -5.44 -32.31
N LYS A 95 -6.51 -4.92 -32.47
CA LYS A 95 -7.54 -4.51 -31.49
C LYS A 95 -7.19 -3.30 -30.62
N PRO A 96 -7.99 -2.20 -30.67
CA PRO A 96 -7.98 -1.24 -29.59
C PRO A 96 -8.44 -2.00 -28.34
N PHE A 97 -7.56 -2.15 -27.34
CA PHE A 97 -8.05 -2.44 -26.00
C PHE A 97 -9.11 -1.38 -25.72
N ALA A 98 -10.35 -1.80 -25.49
CA ALA A 98 -11.42 -0.91 -25.10
C ALA A 98 -10.85 0.04 -24.05
N LYS A 99 -10.87 1.35 -24.34
CA LYS A 99 -10.56 2.38 -23.35
C LYS A 99 -11.50 2.10 -22.19
N LYS A 100 -11.04 1.40 -21.17
CA LYS A 100 -11.70 1.41 -19.87
C LYS A 100 -11.68 2.88 -19.52
N GLU A 101 -12.87 3.49 -19.51
CA GLU A 101 -13.08 4.85 -19.04
C GLU A 101 -12.22 5.01 -17.80
N ALA A 102 -11.30 5.97 -17.84
CA ALA A 102 -10.34 6.19 -16.79
C ALA A 102 -11.13 6.78 -15.61
N GLY A 103 -11.87 5.93 -14.91
CA GLY A 103 -12.47 6.25 -13.62
C GLY A 103 -11.36 6.88 -12.80
N GLU A 104 -11.64 8.07 -12.32
CA GLU A 104 -10.77 9.04 -11.67
C GLU A 104 -9.86 8.34 -10.66
N LYS A 105 -8.73 7.82 -11.14
CA LYS A 105 -7.75 7.16 -10.29
C LYS A 105 -7.13 8.29 -9.52
N SER A 106 -7.41 8.37 -8.22
CA SER A 106 -6.70 9.25 -7.30
C SER A 106 -5.22 9.24 -7.68
N THR A 107 -4.72 10.36 -8.20
CA THR A 107 -3.36 10.49 -8.76
C THR A 107 -2.30 9.99 -7.77
N ASN A 108 -2.61 10.03 -6.47
CA ASN A 108 -1.77 9.60 -5.38
C ASN A 108 -2.35 8.35 -4.66
N PRO A 109 -1.72 7.17 -4.77
CA PRO A 109 -2.19 5.96 -4.09
C PRO A 109 -1.89 5.91 -2.59
N LEU A 110 -1.24 6.93 -2.04
CA LEU A 110 -0.97 7.04 -0.60
C LEU A 110 -2.13 7.70 0.17
N GLN A 111 -2.99 8.48 -0.50
CA GLN A 111 -4.07 9.24 0.14
C GLN A 111 -5.14 8.34 0.78
N ASN A 112 -5.41 7.19 0.17
CA ASN A 112 -6.45 6.24 0.59
C ASN A 112 -5.87 5.03 1.34
N LEU A 113 -4.63 5.13 1.84
CA LEU A 113 -4.00 4.03 2.56
C LEU A 113 -4.72 3.80 3.89
N ARG A 114 -4.99 2.54 4.24
CA ARG A 114 -5.50 2.15 5.57
C ARG A 114 -4.40 1.42 6.32
N ILE A 115 -4.17 1.77 7.58
CA ILE A 115 -3.02 1.34 8.37
C ILE A 115 -3.51 0.73 9.70
N GLU A 116 -2.78 -0.24 10.23
CA GLU A 116 -2.96 -0.84 11.57
C GLU A 116 -4.41 -1.22 11.93
N SER A 117 -5.01 -0.52 12.90
CA SER A 117 -6.33 -0.84 13.45
C SER A 117 -7.41 -0.77 12.38
N ASP A 118 -7.33 0.21 11.50
CA ASP A 118 -8.39 0.52 10.54
C ASP A 118 -8.45 -0.56 9.47
N LEU A 119 -7.27 -0.96 8.95
CA LEU A 119 -7.17 -2.05 7.99
C LEU A 119 -7.57 -3.40 8.63
N LYS A 120 -7.17 -3.65 9.88
CA LYS A 120 -7.58 -4.86 10.62
C LYS A 120 -9.09 -4.90 10.86
N ARG A 121 -9.69 -3.76 11.21
CA ARG A 121 -11.14 -3.62 11.43
C ARG A 121 -11.92 -3.89 10.15
N GLU A 122 -11.55 -3.23 9.05
CA GLU A 122 -12.18 -3.46 7.75
C GLU A 122 -12.12 -4.94 7.34
N ILE A 123 -10.96 -5.59 7.48
CA ILE A 123 -10.82 -7.01 7.12
C ILE A 123 -11.74 -7.89 7.99
N ARG A 124 -11.86 -7.59 9.30
CA ARG A 124 -12.77 -8.31 10.20
C ARG A 124 -14.23 -8.09 9.80
N GLU A 125 -14.62 -6.86 9.49
CA GLU A 125 -15.97 -6.50 9.05
C GLU A 125 -16.32 -7.23 7.73
N ASN A 126 -15.40 -7.24 6.77
CA ASN A 126 -15.57 -7.96 5.51
C ASN A 126 -15.76 -9.48 5.72
N ILE A 127 -14.96 -10.10 6.61
CA ILE A 127 -15.11 -11.53 6.94
C ILE A 127 -16.42 -11.79 7.70
N ALA A 128 -16.80 -10.92 8.63
CA ALA A 128 -18.05 -11.02 9.39
C ALA A 128 -19.26 -10.93 8.45
N HIS A 129 -19.23 -9.99 7.51
CA HIS A 129 -20.26 -9.82 6.48
C HIS A 129 -20.41 -11.08 5.61
N GLN A 130 -19.29 -11.65 5.12
CA GLN A 130 -19.32 -12.89 4.35
C GLN A 130 -19.91 -14.07 5.13
N ARG A 131 -19.63 -14.14 6.44
CA ARG A 131 -20.21 -15.15 7.34
C ARG A 131 -21.71 -14.94 7.54
N MET A 132 -22.14 -13.70 7.78
CA MET A 132 -23.55 -13.33 7.98
C MET A 132 -24.41 -13.65 6.75
N ILE A 133 -23.91 -13.34 5.55
CA ILE A 133 -24.59 -13.68 4.29
C ILE A 133 -24.70 -15.21 4.09
N GLY A 134 -23.80 -15.99 4.69
CA GLY A 134 -23.75 -17.44 4.50
C GLY A 134 -23.12 -17.87 3.17
N SER A 135 -22.32 -16.99 2.55
CA SER A 135 -21.62 -17.31 1.29
C SER A 135 -20.68 -18.51 1.46
N TYR A 136 -20.29 -19.16 0.36
CA TYR A 136 -19.30 -20.26 0.42
C TYR A 136 -18.03 -19.81 1.15
N VAL A 137 -17.51 -18.62 0.83
CA VAL A 137 -16.35 -18.02 1.48
C VAL A 137 -16.57 -17.84 2.98
N GLY A 138 -17.73 -17.31 3.38
CA GLY A 138 -18.13 -17.14 4.77
C GLY A 138 -18.12 -18.46 5.54
N ARG A 139 -18.76 -19.51 4.99
CA ARG A 139 -18.77 -20.86 5.59
C ARG A 139 -17.36 -21.43 5.75
N ARG A 140 -16.48 -21.23 4.76
CA ARG A 140 -15.07 -21.67 4.83
C ARG A 140 -14.29 -20.92 5.91
N HIS A 141 -14.48 -19.60 6.02
CA HIS A 141 -13.91 -18.81 7.11
C HIS A 141 -14.44 -19.23 8.48
N ALA A 142 -15.72 -19.59 8.62
CA ALA A 142 -16.29 -20.09 9.87
C ALA A 142 -15.67 -21.44 10.28
N MET A 143 -15.44 -22.33 9.31
CA MET A 143 -14.81 -23.64 9.53
C MET A 143 -13.27 -23.60 9.65
N GLY A 144 -12.63 -22.44 9.44
CA GLY A 144 -11.17 -22.30 9.44
C GLY A 144 -10.48 -23.02 8.26
N LEU A 145 -11.18 -23.23 7.14
CA LEU A 145 -10.69 -23.94 5.97
C LEU A 145 -10.14 -22.97 4.90
N PRO A 146 -9.28 -23.44 3.98
CA PRO A 146 -8.82 -22.63 2.85
C PRO A 146 -9.98 -22.15 1.98
N VAL A 147 -9.93 -20.89 1.53
CA VAL A 147 -11.06 -20.22 0.87
C VAL A 147 -10.94 -20.25 -0.66
N ARG A 148 -9.72 -20.12 -1.20
CA ARG A 148 -9.45 -19.94 -2.63
C ARG A 148 -9.41 -21.25 -3.44
N GLY A 149 -10.21 -22.25 -3.06
CA GLY A 149 -10.27 -23.54 -3.78
C GLY A 149 -9.07 -24.48 -3.57
N GLN A 150 -8.21 -24.19 -2.60
CA GLN A 150 -7.07 -25.07 -2.27
C GLN A 150 -7.55 -26.41 -1.69
N SER A 151 -6.81 -27.50 -1.99
CA SER A 151 -7.14 -28.86 -1.54
C SER A 151 -7.12 -29.00 -0.02
N THR A 152 -8.20 -29.58 0.54
CA THR A 152 -8.40 -29.76 1.99
C THR A 152 -7.98 -31.12 2.52
N ARG A 153 -7.71 -32.09 1.64
CA ARG A 153 -7.32 -33.45 2.06
C ARG A 153 -6.03 -33.47 2.88
N ARG A 154 -5.03 -32.66 2.48
CA ARG A 154 -3.72 -32.58 3.15
C ARG A 154 -3.61 -31.38 4.10
N ASN A 155 -4.13 -30.22 3.70
CA ASN A 155 -3.81 -28.93 4.36
C ASN A 155 -4.85 -28.47 5.40
N SER A 156 -5.94 -29.22 5.61
CA SER A 156 -7.04 -28.80 6.48
C SER A 156 -6.64 -28.63 7.94
N LYS A 157 -5.79 -29.51 8.49
CA LYS A 157 -5.34 -29.42 9.89
C LYS A 157 -4.56 -28.12 10.15
N THR A 158 -3.60 -27.82 9.29
CA THR A 158 -2.79 -26.60 9.36
C THR A 158 -3.64 -25.35 9.16
N ALA A 159 -4.57 -25.38 8.20
CA ALA A 159 -5.50 -24.28 7.96
C ALA A 159 -6.36 -23.98 9.20
N LYS A 160 -6.97 -25.00 9.82
CA LYS A 160 -7.77 -24.80 11.05
C LYS A 160 -6.95 -24.22 12.21
N LYS A 161 -5.67 -24.57 12.30
CA LYS A 161 -4.76 -24.02 13.31
C LYS A 161 -4.44 -22.54 13.06
N LEU A 162 -4.13 -22.18 11.81
CA LEU A 162 -3.58 -20.85 11.44
C LEU A 162 -4.63 -19.83 10.99
N ASN A 163 -5.74 -20.26 10.38
CA ASN A 163 -6.78 -19.39 9.81
C ASN A 163 -7.82 -18.98 10.85
N ARG A 164 -7.35 -18.38 11.95
CA ARG A 164 -8.21 -17.76 12.96
C ARG A 164 -8.34 -16.26 12.64
N VAL A 165 -9.52 -15.69 12.90
CA VAL A 165 -9.80 -14.26 12.68
C VAL A 165 -8.87 -13.40 13.55
N GLU A 166 -8.70 -13.81 14.81
CA GLU A 166 -7.76 -13.25 15.77
C GLU A 166 -6.40 -13.96 15.61
N ARG A 167 -5.68 -13.71 14.52
CA ARG A 167 -4.30 -14.18 14.42
C ARG A 167 -3.44 -13.28 15.30
N ARG A 168 -2.95 -13.78 16.46
CA ARG A 168 -2.06 -13.02 17.35
C ARG A 168 -0.86 -12.48 16.55
N GLY A 169 -0.71 -11.16 16.52
CA GLY A 169 0.36 -10.39 15.86
C GLY A 169 0.21 -8.88 16.01
#